data_AF-A0AAV8F035-F1
#
_entry.id   AF-A0AAV8F035-F1
#
_cell.length_a   1.000
_cell.length_b   1.000
_cell.length_c   1.000
_cell.angle_alpha   90.00
_cell.angle_beta   90.00
_cell.angle_gamma   90.00
#
_symmetry.space_group_name_H-M   'P 1'
#
loop_
_entity.id
_entity.type
_entity.pdbx_description
1 polymer ?
#
loop_
_entity_poly.entity_id
_entity_poly.type
_entity_poly.pdbx_seq_one_letter_code
_entity_poly.pdbx_strand_id
1 'polypeptide(L)'
;MGSSYSCFGVPGQSGRNLFTWKIDGFTSLLEKGEGSTNTPFDMEGIRWQLSLNPQDKKSADPSSKHVSVGISVSPFSLRPSYMLQARFRIFIYDQKYGRHSIREVGHTYQTTCRTMEVSCMVPLQKLENPSFGFLVNNTIAVGVELINLKKVACNGIERSTFIPKNIISGSHSWYIDDFSQLKKPTAYSEPFEIGGYTWRLKLQPEGKLNKNYVSMYLELDKSRSQHLPSDGVLVEFVLSIKKQAARAYRGKSRFIFSTKATGWGYAEFIKIEEFLDPTNGYLIKGTCTFEAKVNIFGFATDRA
;
A
#
# COMPACT_ATOMS: atom_id res chain seq x y z
N MET A 1 -4.20 38.36 -20.06
CA MET A 1 -2.81 37.86 -19.91
C MET A 1 -2.81 36.91 -18.73
N GLY A 2 -2.56 35.62 -18.98
CA GLY A 2 -2.70 34.57 -17.97
C GLY A 2 -1.47 34.50 -17.07
N SER A 3 -1.69 34.64 -15.76
CA SER A 3 -0.65 34.46 -14.74
C SER A 3 -0.56 32.99 -14.36
N SER A 4 0.50 32.32 -14.80
CA SER A 4 0.85 30.97 -14.37
C SER A 4 1.39 31.00 -12.93
N TYR A 5 0.69 30.38 -11.98
CA TYR A 5 1.21 30.17 -10.64
C TYR A 5 2.17 28.97 -10.65
N SER A 6 3.46 29.23 -10.45
CA SER A 6 4.48 28.20 -10.32
C SER A 6 4.52 27.67 -8.89
N CYS A 7 4.03 26.44 -8.69
CA CYS A 7 4.24 25.69 -7.45
C CYS A 7 5.66 25.13 -7.45
N PHE A 8 6.60 25.79 -6.76
CA PHE A 8 7.90 25.19 -6.47
C PHE A 8 7.80 24.35 -5.19
N GLY A 9 7.65 23.04 -5.36
CA GLY A 9 7.84 22.09 -4.26
C GLY A 9 9.33 21.99 -3.93
N VAL A 10 9.72 22.45 -2.74
CA VAL A 10 11.05 22.16 -2.18
C VAL A 10 11.06 20.70 -1.72
N PRO A 11 11.97 19.83 -2.22
CA PRO A 11 12.05 18.45 -1.76
C PRO A 11 12.80 18.41 -0.43
N GLY A 12 12.09 18.66 0.67
CA GLY A 12 12.53 18.33 2.01
C GLY A 12 12.08 16.91 2.35
N GLN A 13 13.01 16.01 2.63
CA GLN A 13 12.72 14.70 3.19
C GLN A 13 11.89 14.86 4.48
N SER A 14 10.66 14.35 4.46
CA SER A 14 9.78 14.22 5.62
C SER A 14 9.15 12.84 5.55
N GLY A 15 8.87 12.22 6.70
CA GLY A 15 8.49 10.80 6.82
C GLY A 15 7.44 10.38 5.78
N ARG A 16 7.49 9.12 5.32
CA ARG A 16 6.64 8.56 4.22
C ARG A 16 5.12 8.82 4.35
N ASN A 17 4.68 9.30 5.51
CA ASN A 17 3.31 9.60 5.89
C ASN A 17 3.01 11.10 6.15
N LEU A 18 3.94 12.04 5.95
CA LEU A 18 3.73 13.48 6.19
C LEU A 18 3.94 14.29 4.91
N PHE A 19 2.98 15.14 4.59
CA PHE A 19 3.04 16.09 3.49
C PHE A 19 2.77 17.51 3.98
N THR A 20 3.48 18.48 3.42
CA THR A 20 3.33 19.90 3.76
C THR A 20 3.13 20.74 2.50
N TRP A 21 2.14 21.61 2.54
CA TRP A 21 1.79 22.55 1.49
C TRP A 21 1.92 23.98 2.00
N LYS A 22 2.79 24.76 1.37
CA LYS A 22 2.89 26.22 1.60
C LYS A 22 2.06 26.95 0.56
N ILE A 23 1.34 27.97 1.02
CA ILE A 23 0.44 28.79 0.22
C ILE A 23 0.89 30.23 0.38
N ASP A 24 1.59 30.73 -0.63
CA ASP A 24 2.02 32.11 -0.72
C ASP A 24 0.85 33.00 -1.21
N GLY A 25 0.83 34.27 -0.81
CA GLY A 25 -0.18 35.22 -1.29
C GLY A 25 -1.55 35.07 -0.61
N PHE A 26 -1.61 34.63 0.64
CA PHE A 26 -2.87 34.30 1.32
C PHE A 26 -3.87 35.46 1.41
N THR A 27 -3.40 36.71 1.60
CA THR A 27 -4.28 37.90 1.61
C THR A 27 -5.07 38.03 0.31
N SER A 28 -4.47 37.75 -0.85
CA SER A 28 -5.18 37.82 -2.13
C SER A 28 -6.23 36.70 -2.30
N LEU A 29 -6.00 35.52 -1.70
CA LEU A 29 -6.99 34.45 -1.64
C LEU A 29 -8.20 34.86 -0.78
N LEU A 30 -7.94 35.54 0.34
CA LEU A 30 -8.99 36.07 1.23
C LEU A 30 -9.85 37.13 0.54
N GLU A 31 -9.23 38.08 -0.15
CA GLU A 31 -9.93 39.17 -0.85
C GLU A 31 -10.88 38.63 -1.94
N LYS A 32 -10.42 37.62 -2.67
CA LYS A 32 -11.23 36.97 -3.72
C LYS A 32 -12.26 36.00 -3.17
N GLY A 33 -12.09 35.53 -1.93
CA GLY A 33 -12.91 34.46 -1.35
C GLY A 33 -12.75 33.12 -2.07
N GLU A 34 -11.69 32.96 -2.87
CA GLU A 34 -11.45 31.77 -3.68
C GLU A 34 -10.64 30.75 -2.89
N GLY A 35 -11.06 29.49 -2.97
CA GLY A 35 -10.26 28.39 -2.45
C GLY A 35 -9.00 28.15 -3.27
N SER A 36 -8.05 27.43 -2.69
CA SER A 36 -6.83 26.98 -3.39
C SER A 36 -6.74 25.46 -3.34
N THR A 37 -6.00 24.87 -4.27
CA THR A 37 -5.65 23.44 -4.25
C THR A 37 -4.18 23.27 -4.55
N ASN A 38 -3.55 22.25 -3.97
CA ASN A 38 -2.16 21.94 -4.29
C ASN A 38 -2.07 21.04 -5.52
N THR A 39 -0.84 20.84 -6.02
CA THR A 39 -0.55 19.74 -6.93
C THR A 39 -0.75 18.39 -6.23
N PRO A 40 -1.37 17.39 -6.87
CA PRO A 40 -1.54 16.07 -6.28
C PRO A 40 -0.22 15.45 -5.82
N PHE A 41 -0.25 14.70 -4.73
CA PHE A 41 0.91 14.05 -4.12
C PHE A 41 0.59 12.60 -3.76
N ASP A 42 1.61 11.75 -3.78
CA ASP A 42 1.46 10.33 -3.45
C ASP A 42 1.86 10.07 -1.98
N MET A 43 1.00 9.37 -1.23
CA MET A 43 1.25 8.97 0.16
C MET A 43 0.64 7.57 0.39
N GLU A 44 1.47 6.63 0.84
CA GLU A 44 1.10 5.20 0.97
C GLU A 44 0.50 4.60 -0.31
N GLY A 45 1.00 5.02 -1.49
CA GLY A 45 0.55 4.52 -2.79
C GLY A 45 -0.83 5.03 -3.23
N ILE A 46 -1.41 5.97 -2.49
CA ILE A 46 -2.65 6.67 -2.84
C ILE A 46 -2.30 8.11 -3.24
N ARG A 47 -2.92 8.59 -4.31
CA ARG A 47 -2.74 9.95 -4.79
C ARG A 47 -3.78 10.87 -4.15
N TRP A 48 -3.31 11.80 -3.35
CA TRP A 48 -4.10 12.77 -2.59
C TRP A 48 -3.96 14.17 -3.16
N GLN A 49 -4.90 15.04 -2.81
CA GLN A 49 -4.85 16.46 -3.09
C GLN A 49 -5.50 17.24 -1.94
N LEU A 50 -4.85 18.32 -1.52
CA LEU A 50 -5.37 19.24 -0.53
C LEU A 50 -6.13 20.38 -1.20
N SER A 51 -7.20 20.81 -0.56
CA SER A 51 -7.86 22.09 -0.84
C SER A 51 -7.88 22.95 0.41
N LEU A 52 -7.92 24.26 0.21
CA LEU A 52 -8.07 25.24 1.26
C LEU A 52 -9.27 26.13 0.92
N ASN A 53 -10.18 26.31 1.88
CA ASN A 53 -11.15 27.38 1.83
C ASN A 53 -10.75 28.46 2.86
N PRO A 54 -10.44 29.68 2.42
CA PRO A 54 -9.97 30.72 3.32
C PRO A 54 -11.08 31.38 4.16
N GLN A 55 -12.36 31.19 3.81
CA GLN A 55 -13.51 31.82 4.48
C GLN A 55 -14.72 30.88 4.57
N ASP A 56 -14.56 29.77 5.28
CA ASP A 56 -15.67 28.91 5.70
C ASP A 56 -16.61 29.65 6.67
N LYS A 57 -17.92 29.45 6.48
CA LYS A 57 -19.02 30.00 7.29
C LYS A 57 -19.88 28.90 7.95
N LYS A 58 -19.31 27.69 8.12
CA LYS A 58 -19.97 26.50 8.70
C LYS A 58 -19.87 26.49 10.23
N SER A 59 -19.29 27.53 10.81
CA SER A 59 -19.35 27.84 12.24
C SER A 59 -20.80 28.01 12.72
N ALA A 60 -21.09 27.60 13.96
CA ALA A 60 -22.37 27.85 14.62
C ALA A 60 -22.64 29.35 14.83
N ASP A 61 -21.56 30.14 14.94
CA ASP A 61 -21.61 31.60 14.88
C ASP A 61 -21.50 32.07 13.42
N PRO A 62 -22.57 32.64 12.83
CA PRO A 62 -22.60 33.09 11.43
C PRO A 62 -21.63 34.24 11.12
N SER A 63 -21.19 34.97 12.15
CA SER A 63 -20.24 36.07 12.02
C SER A 63 -18.79 35.58 12.01
N SER A 64 -18.54 34.34 12.45
CA SER A 64 -17.20 33.80 12.63
C SER A 64 -16.71 33.05 11.39
N LYS A 65 -15.80 33.69 10.65
CA LYS A 65 -15.13 33.09 9.49
C LYS A 65 -13.95 32.24 9.93
N HIS A 66 -13.80 31.09 9.29
CA HIS A 66 -12.70 30.18 9.56
C HIS A 66 -11.99 29.73 8.28
N VAL A 67 -10.75 29.29 8.42
CA VAL A 67 -10.08 28.52 7.38
C VAL A 67 -10.47 27.05 7.51
N SER A 68 -10.81 26.42 6.40
CA SER A 68 -11.03 24.97 6.31
C SER A 68 -10.07 24.31 5.33
N VAL A 69 -9.78 23.04 5.59
CA VAL A 69 -8.87 22.23 4.76
C VAL A 69 -9.65 21.02 4.26
N GLY A 70 -9.62 20.81 2.95
CA GLY A 70 -10.11 19.60 2.32
C GLY A 70 -8.97 18.63 1.98
N ILE A 71 -9.28 17.34 2.06
CA ILE A 71 -8.44 16.26 1.56
C ILE A 71 -9.29 15.48 0.58
N SER A 72 -8.80 15.32 -0.65
CA SER A 72 -9.42 14.48 -1.66
C SER A 72 -8.49 13.40 -2.15
N VAL A 73 -9.08 12.29 -2.62
CA VAL A 73 -8.37 11.19 -3.25
C VAL A 73 -8.63 11.18 -4.76
N SER A 74 -7.57 10.93 -5.52
CA SER A 74 -7.66 10.78 -6.96
C SER A 74 -8.63 9.65 -7.34
N PRO A 75 -9.49 9.85 -8.36
CA PRO A 75 -10.36 8.77 -8.85
C PRO A 75 -9.56 7.55 -9.33
N PHE A 76 -8.33 7.75 -9.82
CA PHE A 76 -7.45 6.67 -10.26
C PHE A 76 -6.90 5.82 -9.11
N SER A 77 -6.94 6.33 -7.88
CA SER A 77 -6.51 5.62 -6.67
C SER A 77 -7.65 4.88 -5.97
N LEU A 78 -8.88 4.91 -6.53
CA LEU A 78 -10.05 4.21 -6.01
C LEU A 78 -10.57 3.16 -7.01
N ARG A 79 -11.27 2.14 -6.51
CA ARG A 79 -12.07 1.21 -7.32
C ARG A 79 -13.40 0.94 -6.62
N PRO A 80 -14.48 0.63 -7.35
CA PRO A 80 -15.79 0.36 -6.75
C PRO A 80 -15.81 -0.82 -5.76
N SER A 81 -14.86 -1.74 -5.90
CA SER A 81 -14.77 -2.96 -5.08
C SER A 81 -14.29 -2.73 -3.65
N TYR A 82 -13.83 -1.52 -3.30
CA TYR A 82 -13.34 -1.22 -1.96
C TYR A 82 -13.53 0.25 -1.57
N MET A 83 -13.54 0.48 -0.26
CA MET A 83 -13.45 1.77 0.39
C MET A 83 -12.06 1.96 1.02
N LEU A 84 -11.57 3.18 1.09
CA LEU A 84 -10.36 3.55 1.84
C LEU A 84 -10.78 4.25 3.13
N GLN A 85 -10.55 3.62 4.27
CA GLN A 85 -10.68 4.25 5.57
C GLN A 85 -9.33 4.86 5.95
N ALA A 86 -9.25 6.19 5.96
CA ALA A 86 -8.03 6.91 6.29
C ALA A 86 -8.24 7.77 7.54
N ARG A 87 -7.22 7.84 8.39
CA ARG A 87 -7.16 8.71 9.56
C ARG A 87 -5.97 9.62 9.42
N PHE A 88 -6.20 10.92 9.55
CA PHE A 88 -5.20 11.96 9.35
C PHE A 88 -5.08 12.83 10.59
N ARG A 89 -3.89 13.39 10.82
CA ARG A 89 -3.74 14.65 11.53
C ARG A 89 -3.51 15.75 10.51
N ILE A 90 -4.34 16.77 10.56
CA ILE A 90 -4.25 17.95 9.70
C ILE A 90 -3.74 19.10 10.55
N PHE A 91 -2.78 19.85 9.99
CA PHE A 91 -2.09 20.94 10.64
C PHE A 91 -2.36 22.24 9.88
N ILE A 92 -2.65 23.32 10.61
CA ILE A 92 -2.27 24.66 10.17
C ILE A 92 -1.10 25.07 11.06
N TYR A 93 0.08 25.19 10.47
CA TYR A 93 1.32 25.39 11.20
C TYR A 93 1.39 26.81 11.76
N ASP A 94 1.60 26.93 13.08
CA ASP A 94 2.31 28.06 13.66
C ASP A 94 3.78 27.98 13.23
N GLN A 95 4.19 28.92 12.40
CA GLN A 95 5.51 28.95 11.77
C GLN A 95 6.58 29.66 12.62
N LYS A 96 6.23 30.14 13.83
CA LYS A 96 7.14 30.87 14.72
C LYS A 96 7.39 30.15 16.04
N TYR A 97 6.36 29.62 16.67
CA TYR A 97 6.43 29.13 18.06
C TYR A 97 6.06 27.65 18.22
N GLY A 98 5.73 26.96 17.13
CA GLY A 98 5.40 25.53 17.18
C GLY A 98 4.01 25.19 17.71
N ARG A 99 3.15 26.19 18.01
CA ARG A 99 1.79 25.99 18.54
C ARG A 99 0.79 25.78 17.41
N HIS A 100 0.96 24.70 16.67
CA HIS A 100 0.14 24.41 15.49
C HIS A 100 -1.34 24.19 15.86
N SER A 101 -2.24 24.52 14.93
CA SER A 101 -3.62 24.04 15.03
C SER A 101 -3.68 22.64 14.44
N ILE A 102 -4.10 21.66 15.23
CA ILE A 102 -4.08 20.25 14.85
C ILE A 102 -5.48 19.69 15.01
N ARG A 103 -5.96 18.98 13.98
CA ARG A 103 -7.17 18.16 14.06
C ARG A 103 -6.91 16.76 13.58
N GLU A 104 -7.29 15.78 14.38
CA GLU A 104 -7.27 14.39 13.99
C GLU A 104 -8.66 13.96 13.50
N VAL A 105 -8.73 13.43 12.29
CA VAL A 105 -9.99 13.11 11.61
C VAL A 105 -9.90 11.77 10.90
N GLY A 106 -11.01 11.04 10.88
CA GLY A 106 -11.17 9.81 10.11
C GLY A 106 -12.19 10.00 9.00
N HIS A 107 -11.95 9.40 7.84
CA HIS A 107 -12.91 9.40 6.74
C HIS A 107 -12.83 8.14 5.89
N THR A 108 -13.97 7.77 5.31
CA THR A 108 -14.12 6.64 4.39
C THR A 108 -14.28 7.18 2.97
N TYR A 109 -13.27 6.99 2.16
CA TYR A 109 -13.27 7.37 0.75
C TYR A 109 -13.72 6.21 -0.13
N GLN A 110 -14.56 6.52 -1.12
CA GLN A 110 -15.04 5.58 -2.12
C GLN A 110 -15.29 6.32 -3.43
N THR A 111 -15.58 5.60 -4.52
CA THR A 111 -15.76 6.23 -5.84
C THR A 111 -16.84 7.32 -5.85
N THR A 112 -17.85 7.20 -4.99
CA THR A 112 -18.93 8.18 -4.80
C THR A 112 -18.65 9.24 -3.73
N CYS A 113 -17.65 9.04 -2.85
CA CYS A 113 -17.29 9.97 -1.77
C CYS A 113 -15.76 10.12 -1.73
N ARG A 114 -15.23 11.12 -2.42
CA ARG A 114 -13.78 11.25 -2.67
C ARG A 114 -13.11 12.37 -1.88
N THR A 115 -13.87 13.12 -1.12
CA THR A 115 -13.39 14.34 -0.48
C THR A 115 -13.93 14.41 0.95
N MET A 116 -13.05 14.77 1.87
CA MET A 116 -13.37 15.18 3.22
C MET A 116 -13.01 16.65 3.37
N GLU A 117 -13.88 17.45 4.00
CA GLU A 117 -13.54 18.80 4.43
C GLU A 117 -13.52 18.84 5.96
N VAL A 118 -12.49 19.47 6.52
CA VAL A 118 -12.40 19.77 7.94
C VAL A 118 -12.62 21.26 8.13
N SER A 119 -13.86 21.61 8.44
CA SER A 119 -14.28 22.99 8.70
C SER A 119 -13.80 23.49 10.06
N CYS A 120 -13.68 24.80 10.20
CA CYS A 120 -13.30 25.48 11.43
C CYS A 120 -11.93 25.06 11.99
N MET A 121 -10.90 24.97 11.14
CA MET A 121 -9.53 24.61 11.59
C MET A 121 -8.90 25.73 12.42
N VAL A 122 -8.99 26.97 11.94
CA VAL A 122 -8.49 28.17 12.63
C VAL A 122 -9.45 29.34 12.34
N PRO A 123 -9.92 30.07 13.37
CA PRO A 123 -10.67 31.31 13.17
C PRO A 123 -9.82 32.34 12.42
N LEU A 124 -10.39 33.04 11.45
CA LEU A 124 -9.65 33.97 10.59
C LEU A 124 -8.93 35.05 11.41
N GLN A 125 -9.60 35.60 12.42
CA GLN A 125 -9.02 36.58 13.35
C GLN A 125 -7.76 36.07 14.07
N LYS A 126 -7.73 34.78 14.44
CA LYS A 126 -6.57 34.15 15.07
C LYS A 126 -5.45 33.92 14.07
N LEU A 127 -5.79 33.57 12.83
CA LEU A 127 -4.83 33.32 11.76
C LEU A 127 -4.12 34.60 11.31
N GLU A 128 -4.87 35.71 11.19
CA GLU A 128 -4.35 37.02 10.78
C GLU A 128 -3.54 37.72 11.88
N ASN A 129 -3.77 37.38 13.15
CA ASN A 129 -3.02 37.97 14.25
C ASN A 129 -1.57 37.44 14.29
N PRO A 130 -0.55 38.30 14.04
CA PRO A 130 0.84 37.87 13.91
C PRO A 130 1.45 37.22 15.17
N SER A 131 0.81 37.41 16.34
CA SER A 131 1.24 36.85 17.62
C SER A 131 1.04 35.33 17.70
N PHE A 132 0.17 34.76 16.84
CA PHE A 132 -0.07 33.32 16.77
C PHE A 132 0.78 32.60 15.71
N GLY A 133 1.44 33.33 14.82
CA GLY A 133 2.43 32.77 13.88
C GLY A 133 1.88 31.90 12.74
N PHE A 134 0.56 31.84 12.52
CA PHE A 134 -0.03 31.05 11.43
C PHE A 134 0.22 31.66 10.05
N LEU A 135 0.07 32.97 9.91
CA LEU A 135 0.38 33.74 8.71
C LEU A 135 1.73 34.45 8.88
N VAL A 136 2.72 34.08 8.08
CA VAL A 136 4.07 34.67 8.10
C VAL A 136 4.47 35.04 6.69
N ASN A 137 4.88 36.29 6.46
CA ASN A 137 5.26 36.78 5.12
C ASN A 137 4.20 36.46 4.05
N ASN A 138 2.92 36.72 4.37
CA ASN A 138 1.78 36.41 3.51
C ASN A 138 1.66 34.92 3.09
N THR A 139 2.24 34.02 3.89
CA THR A 139 2.30 32.58 3.63
C THR A 139 1.67 31.81 4.78
N ILE A 140 0.81 30.85 4.45
CA ILE A 140 0.34 29.84 5.41
C ILE A 140 0.92 28.48 5.04
N ALA A 141 1.10 27.61 6.03
CA ALA A 141 1.55 26.24 5.81
C ALA A 141 0.53 25.25 6.37
N VAL A 142 0.09 24.32 5.52
CA VAL A 142 -0.83 23.24 5.85
C VAL A 142 -0.08 21.93 5.84
N GLY A 143 -0.23 21.14 6.89
CA GLY A 143 0.35 19.79 6.98
C GLY A 143 -0.73 18.72 6.98
N VAL A 144 -0.42 17.55 6.44
CA VAL A 144 -1.24 16.34 6.60
C VAL A 144 -0.31 15.18 6.93
N GLU A 145 -0.52 14.59 8.10
CA GLU A 145 0.08 13.33 8.52
C GLU A 145 -0.96 12.21 8.39
N LEU A 146 -0.66 11.17 7.62
CA LEU A 146 -1.45 9.95 7.58
C LEU A 146 -1.09 9.06 8.78
N ILE A 147 -2.08 8.87 9.66
CA ILE A 147 -1.96 8.05 10.86
C ILE A 147 -2.28 6.59 10.57
N ASN A 148 -3.34 6.35 9.79
CA ASN A 148 -3.79 5.02 9.44
C ASN A 148 -4.50 5.02 8.08
N LEU A 149 -4.26 3.98 7.28
CA LEU A 149 -4.93 3.76 6.01
C LEU A 149 -5.31 2.28 5.89
N LYS A 150 -6.61 2.01 5.79
CA LYS A 150 -7.17 0.67 5.60
C LYS A 150 -7.96 0.62 4.30
N LYS A 151 -7.81 -0.47 3.57
CA LYS A 151 -8.59 -0.77 2.38
C LYS A 151 -9.62 -1.83 2.74
N VAL A 152 -10.91 -1.49 2.64
CA VAL A 152 -12.01 -2.34 3.07
C VAL A 152 -12.80 -2.76 1.83
N ALA A 153 -12.87 -4.05 1.52
CA ALA A 153 -13.66 -4.50 0.37
C ALA A 153 -15.16 -4.27 0.66
N CYS A 154 -15.90 -3.80 -0.34
CA CYS A 154 -17.35 -3.53 -0.19
C CYS A 154 -18.19 -4.80 0.05
N ASN A 155 -17.59 -5.99 -0.13
CA ASN A 155 -18.30 -7.27 -0.17
C ASN A 155 -18.16 -8.07 1.15
N GLY A 156 -17.95 -7.41 2.29
CA GLY A 156 -17.93 -8.05 3.61
C GLY A 156 -16.72 -8.96 3.91
N ILE A 157 -15.76 -9.07 2.99
CA ILE A 157 -14.49 -9.75 3.23
C ILE A 157 -13.44 -8.66 3.48
N GLU A 158 -13.16 -8.38 4.75
CA GLU A 158 -12.05 -7.52 5.14
C GLU A 158 -10.76 -8.00 4.44
N ARG A 159 -10.21 -7.13 3.58
CA ARG A 159 -8.89 -7.32 2.99
C ARG A 159 -8.03 -6.16 3.45
N SER A 160 -7.71 -6.16 4.74
CA SER A 160 -6.72 -5.24 5.30
C SER A 160 -5.39 -5.45 4.59
N THR A 161 -5.08 -4.60 3.61
CA THR A 161 -3.71 -4.50 3.10
C THR A 161 -2.95 -3.60 4.06
N PHE A 162 -2.42 -4.18 5.13
CA PHE A 162 -1.36 -3.55 5.90
C PHE A 162 -0.13 -3.40 4.99
N ILE A 163 0.42 -2.19 4.88
CA ILE A 163 1.80 -1.97 4.46
C ILE A 163 2.59 -1.89 5.77
N PRO A 164 3.28 -2.95 6.21
CA PRO A 164 4.07 -2.90 7.42
C PRO A 164 5.40 -2.25 7.11
N LYS A 165 5.88 -1.51 8.12
CA LYS A 165 7.13 -0.77 8.08
C LYS A 165 8.38 -1.67 7.95
N ASN A 166 8.26 -2.99 8.05
CA ASN A 166 9.35 -3.97 7.85
C ASN A 166 8.90 -5.11 6.94
N ILE A 167 9.20 -5.03 5.64
CA ILE A 167 9.04 -6.17 4.72
C ILE A 167 10.25 -7.08 4.90
N ILE A 168 10.04 -8.31 5.36
CA ILE A 168 11.12 -9.31 5.39
C ILE A 168 11.08 -10.08 4.07
N SER A 169 12.15 -9.98 3.30
CA SER A 169 12.28 -10.61 2.00
C SER A 169 13.31 -11.73 2.01
N GLY A 170 13.07 -12.76 1.21
CA GLY A 170 14.03 -13.82 0.97
C GLY A 170 13.72 -14.55 -0.33
N SER A 171 14.62 -15.44 -0.73
CA SER A 171 14.41 -16.30 -1.89
C SER A 171 15.00 -17.68 -1.66
N HIS A 172 14.41 -18.66 -2.34
CA HIS A 172 14.87 -20.04 -2.33
C HIS A 172 14.86 -20.60 -3.75
N SER A 173 15.86 -21.41 -4.07
CA SER A 173 15.99 -22.13 -5.32
C SER A 173 16.05 -23.63 -5.03
N TRP A 174 15.16 -24.40 -5.64
CA TRP A 174 15.10 -25.85 -5.55
C TRP A 174 15.60 -26.44 -6.87
N TYR A 175 16.80 -26.98 -6.83
CA TYR A 175 17.41 -27.72 -7.93
C TYR A 175 16.94 -29.17 -7.94
N ILE A 176 16.63 -29.68 -9.12
CA ILE A 176 16.17 -31.05 -9.34
C ILE A 176 17.08 -31.67 -10.39
N ASP A 177 17.83 -32.68 -9.98
CA ASP A 177 18.77 -33.42 -10.84
C ASP A 177 18.06 -34.28 -11.89
N ASP A 178 16.98 -34.95 -11.50
CA ASP A 178 16.18 -35.77 -12.40
C ASP A 178 14.69 -35.58 -12.11
N PHE A 179 14.02 -34.79 -12.95
CA PHE A 179 12.59 -34.51 -12.85
C PHE A 179 11.74 -35.78 -12.93
N SER A 180 12.18 -36.80 -13.66
CA SER A 180 11.43 -38.05 -13.83
C SER A 180 11.35 -38.87 -12.53
N GLN A 181 12.31 -38.67 -11.63
CA GLN A 181 12.42 -39.37 -10.34
C GLN A 181 11.71 -38.65 -9.19
N LEU A 182 11.07 -37.51 -9.45
CA LEU A 182 10.32 -36.81 -8.41
C LEU A 182 9.20 -37.69 -7.86
N LYS A 183 9.06 -37.68 -6.53
CA LYS A 183 7.96 -38.38 -5.85
C LYS A 183 6.61 -37.88 -6.37
N LYS A 184 5.75 -38.82 -6.76
CA LYS A 184 4.39 -38.57 -7.24
C LYS A 184 3.37 -39.02 -6.19
N PRO A 185 2.18 -38.39 -6.11
CA PRO A 185 1.71 -37.29 -6.97
C PRO A 185 2.26 -35.91 -6.57
N THR A 186 3.05 -35.83 -5.50
CA THR A 186 3.54 -34.57 -4.93
C THR A 186 4.98 -34.71 -4.48
N ALA A 187 5.82 -33.76 -4.87
CA ALA A 187 7.18 -33.58 -4.40
C ALA A 187 7.31 -32.26 -3.63
N TYR A 188 8.22 -32.24 -2.66
CA TYR A 188 8.52 -31.06 -1.86
C TYR A 188 10.01 -30.74 -1.96
N SER A 189 10.35 -29.45 -1.94
CA SER A 189 11.72 -29.02 -1.65
C SER A 189 12.09 -29.34 -0.21
N GLU A 190 13.39 -29.22 0.10
CA GLU A 190 13.83 -29.05 1.46
C GLU A 190 13.20 -27.78 2.08
N PRO A 191 12.94 -27.78 3.40
CA PRO A 191 12.44 -26.60 4.10
C PRO A 191 13.43 -25.44 4.05
N PHE A 192 12.93 -24.21 3.98
CA PHE A 192 13.74 -22.99 4.03
C PHE A 192 13.08 -21.91 4.87
N GLU A 193 13.88 -21.07 5.52
CA GLU A 193 13.38 -20.06 6.46
C GLU A 193 13.44 -18.65 5.88
N ILE A 194 12.31 -17.93 5.95
CA ILE A 194 12.22 -16.51 5.60
C ILE A 194 11.28 -15.84 6.59
N GLY A 195 11.77 -14.77 7.23
CA GLY A 195 11.01 -13.96 8.19
C GLY A 195 10.44 -14.73 9.38
N GLY A 196 11.17 -15.73 9.88
CA GLY A 196 10.76 -16.53 11.04
C GLY A 196 9.75 -17.64 10.71
N TYR A 197 9.45 -17.87 9.43
CA TYR A 197 8.57 -18.95 8.98
C TYR A 197 9.34 -19.97 8.15
N THR A 198 9.03 -21.24 8.35
CA THR A 198 9.55 -22.33 7.53
C THR A 198 8.62 -22.58 6.36
N TRP A 199 9.17 -22.52 5.15
CA TRP A 199 8.47 -22.68 3.87
C TRP A 199 8.96 -23.92 3.14
N ARG A 200 8.14 -24.45 2.24
CA ARG A 200 8.52 -25.43 1.22
C ARG A 200 7.93 -25.05 -0.13
N LEU A 201 8.62 -25.39 -1.19
CA LEU A 201 8.01 -25.51 -2.51
C LEU A 201 7.32 -26.86 -2.59
N LYS A 202 6.08 -26.86 -3.09
CA LYS A 202 5.32 -28.05 -3.41
C LYS A 202 5.09 -28.11 -4.91
N LEU A 203 5.49 -29.20 -5.52
CA LEU A 203 5.29 -29.47 -6.93
C LEU A 203 4.37 -30.68 -7.11
N GLN A 204 3.45 -30.58 -8.06
CA GLN A 204 2.68 -31.72 -8.53
C GLN A 204 2.98 -31.87 -10.02
N PRO A 205 3.94 -32.75 -10.39
CA PRO A 205 4.41 -32.89 -11.77
C PRO A 205 3.31 -33.24 -12.76
N GLU A 206 2.28 -33.96 -12.30
CA GLU A 206 1.14 -34.39 -13.10
C GLU A 206 -0.11 -33.53 -12.83
N GLY A 207 0.07 -32.33 -12.28
CA GLY A 207 -1.04 -31.41 -12.06
C GLY A 207 -2.00 -31.79 -10.92
N LYS A 208 -2.58 -30.77 -10.30
CA LYS A 208 -3.58 -30.92 -9.24
C LYS A 208 -4.98 -31.19 -9.81
N LEU A 209 -5.41 -30.30 -10.71
CA LEU A 209 -6.76 -30.30 -11.28
C LEU A 209 -6.75 -30.73 -12.75
N ASN A 210 -5.70 -30.35 -13.47
CA ASN A 210 -5.53 -30.63 -14.88
C ASN A 210 -4.19 -31.35 -15.10
N LYS A 211 -4.26 -32.58 -15.62
CA LYS A 211 -3.08 -33.43 -15.86
C LYS A 211 -2.13 -32.89 -16.94
N ASN A 212 -2.59 -31.92 -17.73
CA ASN A 212 -1.79 -31.28 -18.78
C ASN A 212 -0.89 -30.14 -18.26
N TYR A 213 -0.86 -29.90 -16.95
CA TYR A 213 -0.05 -28.85 -16.33
C TYR A 213 0.80 -29.39 -15.19
N VAL A 214 1.97 -28.80 -15.00
CA VAL A 214 2.69 -28.89 -13.74
C VAL A 214 2.07 -27.87 -12.79
N SER A 215 1.73 -28.28 -11.56
CA SER A 215 1.27 -27.36 -10.51
C SER A 215 2.39 -27.02 -9.54
N MET A 216 2.43 -25.77 -9.07
CA MET A 216 3.46 -25.29 -8.16
C MET A 216 2.86 -24.39 -7.07
N TYR A 217 3.28 -24.62 -5.83
CA TYR A 217 2.79 -23.90 -4.66
C TYR A 217 3.92 -23.54 -3.70
N LEU A 218 3.72 -22.45 -2.98
CA LEU A 218 4.44 -22.16 -1.74
C LEU A 218 3.59 -22.68 -0.58
N GLU A 219 4.21 -23.40 0.36
CA GLU A 219 3.52 -23.96 1.52
C GLU A 219 4.27 -23.67 2.83
N LEU A 220 3.54 -23.29 3.87
CA LEU A 220 4.02 -23.22 5.25
C LEU A 220 4.23 -24.64 5.80
N ASP A 221 5.44 -24.91 6.31
CA ASP A 221 5.74 -26.15 7.00
C ASP A 221 5.29 -26.08 8.46
N LYS A 222 4.12 -26.68 8.74
CA LYS A 222 3.56 -26.76 10.10
C LYS A 222 4.44 -27.52 11.08
N SER A 223 5.20 -28.52 10.61
CA SER A 223 5.93 -29.43 11.50
C SER A 223 7.14 -28.78 12.18
N ARG A 224 7.64 -27.67 11.61
CA ARG A 224 8.83 -26.96 12.08
C ARG A 224 8.57 -25.50 12.47
N SER A 225 7.39 -24.99 12.18
CA SER A 225 7.01 -23.62 12.56
C SER A 225 6.47 -23.59 13.99
N GLN A 226 7.32 -23.29 14.96
CA GLN A 226 6.95 -23.27 16.39
C GLN A 226 5.94 -22.17 16.75
N HIS A 227 5.83 -21.10 15.94
CA HIS A 227 5.01 -19.91 16.25
C HIS A 227 4.20 -19.44 15.02
N LEU A 228 3.33 -20.30 14.49
CA LEU A 228 2.42 -19.89 13.41
C LEU A 228 1.33 -18.96 13.93
N PRO A 229 1.11 -17.77 13.31
CA PRO A 229 0.00 -16.92 13.67
C PRO A 229 -1.31 -17.61 13.32
N SER A 230 -2.16 -17.77 14.33
CA SER A 230 -3.59 -18.10 14.19
C SER A 230 -4.24 -17.24 13.10
N ASP A 231 -3.94 -15.94 13.14
CA ASP A 231 -4.64 -14.91 12.38
C ASP A 231 -4.03 -14.68 10.98
N GLY A 232 -2.96 -15.43 10.68
CA GLY A 232 -2.30 -15.46 9.39
C GLY A 232 -1.26 -14.37 9.16
N VAL A 233 -0.40 -14.61 8.17
CA VAL A 233 0.64 -13.69 7.72
C VAL A 233 0.45 -13.38 6.25
N LEU A 234 0.42 -12.09 5.90
CA LEU A 234 0.31 -11.65 4.52
C LEU A 234 1.66 -11.81 3.82
N VAL A 235 1.68 -12.57 2.73
CA VAL A 235 2.88 -12.85 1.96
C VAL A 235 2.63 -12.55 0.49
N GLU A 236 3.51 -11.73 -0.09
CA GLU A 236 3.65 -11.63 -1.54
C GLU A 236 4.77 -12.56 -1.97
N PHE A 237 4.50 -13.42 -2.95
CA PHE A 237 5.53 -14.32 -3.45
C PHE A 237 5.51 -14.42 -4.98
N VAL A 238 6.66 -14.76 -5.52
CA VAL A 238 6.87 -15.06 -6.94
C VAL A 238 7.40 -16.47 -7.03
N LEU A 239 6.67 -17.33 -7.74
CA LEU A 239 7.15 -18.65 -8.13
C LEU A 239 7.70 -18.56 -9.54
N SER A 240 8.84 -19.19 -9.81
CA SER A 240 9.42 -19.20 -11.15
C SER A 240 10.14 -20.51 -11.49
N ILE A 241 10.32 -20.74 -12.78
CA ILE A 241 11.19 -21.80 -13.32
C ILE A 241 12.35 -21.11 -14.00
N LYS A 242 13.58 -21.39 -13.54
CA LYS A 242 14.77 -20.81 -14.14
C LYS A 242 14.93 -21.34 -15.56
N LYS A 243 15.09 -20.43 -16.51
CA LYS A 243 15.40 -20.72 -17.91
C LYS A 243 16.86 -20.40 -18.17
N GLN A 244 17.64 -21.36 -18.69
CA GLN A 244 19.02 -21.08 -19.10
C GLN A 244 18.96 -20.15 -20.33
N ALA A 245 19.46 -18.91 -20.20
CA ALA A 245 19.58 -17.87 -21.24
C ALA A 245 18.38 -16.93 -21.55
N ALA A 246 17.25 -16.99 -20.83
CA ALA A 246 16.18 -15.99 -21.02
C ALA A 246 15.30 -15.78 -19.76
N ARG A 247 14.31 -14.89 -19.87
CA ARG A 247 13.40 -14.54 -18.77
C ARG A 247 12.62 -15.78 -18.30
N ALA A 248 12.70 -16.08 -17.00
CA ALA A 248 12.02 -17.19 -16.34
C ALA A 248 10.48 -17.12 -16.47
N TYR A 249 9.83 -18.27 -16.62
CA TYR A 249 8.38 -18.39 -16.42
C TYR A 249 8.09 -18.04 -14.97
N ARG A 250 7.10 -17.17 -14.70
CA ARG A 250 6.85 -16.69 -13.34
C ARG A 250 5.38 -16.39 -13.06
N GLY A 251 4.93 -16.76 -11.87
CA GLY A 251 3.63 -16.38 -11.31
C GLY A 251 3.83 -15.58 -10.03
N LYS A 252 3.26 -14.37 -9.99
CA LYS A 252 3.26 -13.51 -8.79
C LYS A 252 1.89 -13.57 -8.11
N SER A 253 1.88 -13.82 -6.80
CA SER A 253 0.65 -13.88 -6.00
C SER A 253 0.81 -13.21 -4.64
N ARG A 254 -0.32 -12.95 -3.98
CA ARG A 254 -0.40 -12.58 -2.57
C ARG A 254 -1.39 -13.49 -1.88
N PHE A 255 -1.02 -13.95 -0.68
CA PHE A 255 -1.87 -14.82 0.10
C PHE A 255 -1.66 -14.60 1.60
N ILE A 256 -2.70 -14.84 2.39
CA ILE A 256 -2.62 -14.86 3.85
C ILE A 256 -2.41 -16.31 4.26
N PHE A 257 -1.19 -16.63 4.66
CA PHE A 257 -0.82 -17.95 5.10
C PHE A 257 -1.12 -18.10 6.59
N SER A 258 -1.82 -19.16 6.98
CA SER A 258 -2.16 -19.44 8.38
C SER A 258 -2.15 -20.93 8.66
N THR A 259 -2.36 -21.32 9.93
CA THR A 259 -2.53 -22.73 10.30
C THR A 259 -3.71 -23.41 9.58
N LYS A 260 -4.74 -22.63 9.18
CA LYS A 260 -5.91 -23.10 8.43
C LYS A 260 -5.70 -23.08 6.91
N ALA A 261 -4.82 -22.21 6.42
CA ALA A 261 -4.55 -22.03 5.00
C ALA A 261 -3.04 -21.98 4.75
N THR A 262 -2.41 -23.16 4.65
CA THR A 262 -0.94 -23.26 4.60
C THR A 262 -0.33 -23.17 3.22
N GLY A 263 -1.09 -23.32 2.14
CA GLY A 263 -0.54 -23.39 0.80
C GLY A 263 -1.31 -22.54 -0.20
N TRP A 264 -0.58 -21.82 -1.06
CA TRP A 264 -1.13 -21.09 -2.20
C TRP A 264 -0.17 -21.10 -3.39
N GLY A 265 -0.73 -21.02 -4.59
CA GLY A 265 0.02 -21.17 -5.84
C GLY A 265 -0.89 -21.42 -7.01
N TYR A 266 -0.38 -22.16 -8.00
CA TYR A 266 -1.02 -22.31 -9.30
C TYR A 266 -1.27 -23.79 -9.60
N ALA A 267 -2.54 -24.16 -9.74
CA ALA A 267 -2.93 -25.49 -10.20
C ALA A 267 -2.55 -25.73 -11.67
N GLU A 268 -2.54 -24.67 -12.47
CA GLU A 268 -2.09 -24.69 -13.86
C GLU A 268 -0.92 -23.72 -13.98
N PHE A 269 0.27 -24.12 -13.50
CA PHE A 269 1.43 -23.22 -13.50
C PHE A 269 2.09 -23.17 -14.88
N ILE A 270 2.50 -24.30 -15.44
CA ILE A 270 3.03 -24.38 -16.80
C ILE A 270 2.47 -25.62 -17.49
N LYS A 271 2.19 -25.54 -18.79
CA LYS A 271 1.76 -26.72 -19.56
C LYS A 271 2.89 -27.75 -19.54
N ILE A 272 2.54 -29.02 -19.34
CA ILE A 272 3.52 -30.11 -19.26
C ILE A 272 4.31 -30.21 -20.58
N GLU A 273 3.65 -30.05 -21.72
CA GLU A 273 4.29 -30.04 -23.04
C GLU A 273 5.31 -28.90 -23.18
N GLU A 274 4.95 -27.68 -22.74
CA GLU A 274 5.86 -26.53 -22.77
C GLU A 274 7.06 -26.73 -21.85
N PHE A 275 6.84 -27.30 -20.66
CA PHE A 275 7.89 -27.57 -19.69
C PHE A 275 8.86 -28.66 -20.15
N LEU A 276 8.34 -29.73 -20.76
CA LEU A 276 9.14 -30.88 -21.22
C LEU A 276 9.85 -30.62 -22.55
N ASP A 277 9.39 -29.67 -23.35
CA ASP A 277 10.04 -29.32 -24.62
C ASP A 277 11.45 -28.76 -24.38
N PRO A 278 12.51 -29.46 -24.84
CA PRO A 278 13.89 -29.05 -24.60
C PRO A 278 14.25 -27.71 -25.25
N THR A 279 13.52 -27.28 -26.27
CA THR A 279 13.73 -25.97 -26.94
C THR A 279 13.31 -24.80 -26.07
N ASN A 280 12.40 -25.02 -25.11
CA ASN A 280 11.94 -23.99 -24.19
C ASN A 280 12.92 -23.71 -23.05
N GLY A 281 13.85 -24.63 -22.78
CA GLY A 281 14.97 -24.42 -21.84
C GLY A 281 14.62 -24.47 -20.36
N TYR A 282 13.46 -25.04 -20.01
CA TYR A 282 13.03 -25.25 -18.61
C TYR A 282 13.53 -26.57 -18.01
N LEU A 283 13.49 -27.64 -18.80
CA LEU A 283 13.99 -28.96 -18.46
C LEU A 283 15.10 -29.36 -19.45
N ILE A 284 16.35 -29.41 -18.99
CA ILE A 284 17.50 -29.73 -19.83
C ILE A 284 18.17 -30.98 -19.28
N LYS A 285 18.22 -32.05 -20.08
CA LYS A 285 18.80 -33.35 -19.68
C LYS A 285 18.20 -33.87 -18.36
N GLY A 286 16.90 -33.71 -18.15
CA GLY A 286 16.21 -34.11 -16.92
C GLY A 286 16.36 -33.14 -15.74
N THR A 287 17.25 -32.15 -15.83
CA THR A 287 17.52 -31.17 -14.76
C THR A 287 16.65 -29.91 -14.90
N CYS A 288 16.20 -29.36 -13.78
CA CYS A 288 15.47 -28.08 -13.76
C CYS A 288 15.65 -27.36 -12.41
N THR A 289 15.24 -26.09 -12.33
CA THR A 289 15.29 -25.31 -11.09
C THR A 289 14.01 -24.51 -10.90
N PHE A 290 13.34 -24.76 -9.79
CA PHE A 290 12.19 -23.99 -9.34
C PHE A 290 12.63 -22.97 -8.30
N GLU A 291 12.00 -21.80 -8.30
CA GLU A 291 12.39 -20.69 -7.42
C GLU A 291 11.17 -20.09 -6.74
N ALA A 292 11.37 -19.62 -5.51
CA ALA A 292 10.44 -18.78 -4.78
C ALA A 292 11.14 -17.50 -4.34
N LYS A 293 10.53 -16.35 -4.60
CA LYS A 293 10.83 -15.10 -3.89
C LYS A 293 9.68 -14.80 -2.96
N VAL A 294 9.95 -14.50 -1.70
CA VAL A 294 8.95 -14.35 -0.65
C VAL A 294 9.16 -13.02 0.05
N ASN A 295 8.11 -12.22 0.16
CA ASN A 295 8.06 -10.95 0.86
C ASN A 295 6.96 -11.03 1.92
N ILE A 296 7.34 -10.88 3.18
CA ILE A 296 6.46 -11.04 4.33
C ILE A 296 6.08 -9.67 4.88
N PHE A 297 4.77 -9.44 4.97
CA PHE A 297 4.18 -8.17 5.36
C PHE A 297 3.55 -8.26 6.77
N GLY A 298 4.22 -8.85 7.76
CA GLY A 298 3.84 -8.77 9.18
C GLY A 298 2.46 -9.34 9.58
N PHE A 299 2.18 -9.37 10.88
CA PHE A 299 0.95 -9.95 11.46
C PHE A 299 -0.27 -9.05 11.24
N ALA A 300 -1.43 -9.66 10.96
CA ALA A 300 -2.72 -9.05 11.25
C ALA A 300 -2.96 -9.20 12.77
N THR A 301 -2.58 -8.22 13.57
CA THR A 301 -3.02 -8.18 14.97
C THR A 301 -4.37 -7.50 15.03
N ASP A 302 -5.43 -8.29 15.17
CA ASP A 302 -6.62 -7.85 15.89
C ASP A 302 -6.35 -8.06 17.39
N ARG A 303 -6.49 -6.98 18.16
CA ARG A 303 -6.69 -6.84 19.62
C ARG A 303 -6.11 -5.47 20.04
N ALA A 304 -6.78 -4.61 20.79
CA ALA A 304 -7.99 -4.71 21.61
C ALA A 304 -8.89 -3.49 21.39
#